data_AF-A0A7V9IE02-F1
#
_entry.id   AF-A0A7V9IE02-F1
#
_cell.length_a   1.000
_cell.length_b   1.000
_cell.length_c   1.000
_cell.angle_alpha   90.00
_cell.angle_beta   90.00
_cell.angle_gamma   90.00
#
_symmetry.space_group_name_H-M   'P 1'
#
loop_
_entity.id
_entity.type
_entity.pdbx_description
1 polymer ?
#
loop_
_entity_poly.entity_id
_entity_poly.type
_entity_poly.pdbx_seq_one_letter_code
_entity_poly.pdbx_strand_id
1 'polypeptide(L)'
;MQDRPTIDNQKVSRFQCENCGADMGFDAAAGGLHCQYCGHVQAVSFTGTVEERSYEEFISAGTRSLTPMAVEAMQVQCSSCGAVVNFTPPETAAVCAFCGNRIVAQPKAADPILAPNGVLPFLVTQRDAVVHFNRWLGSLWFAPSKLKHLADADKLVSIYIPYWTYDAATGSDYTGQRGENYQVTESYVQNGQTKYRTVTKIRW
;
A
#
# COMPACT_ATOMS: atom_id res chain seq x y z
N MET A 1 -25.30 34.25 -23.69
CA MET A 1 -24.24 33.30 -24.07
C MET A 1 -23.36 33.15 -22.85
N GLN A 2 -23.51 32.04 -22.13
CA GLN A 2 -22.75 31.77 -20.90
C GLN A 2 -21.43 31.15 -21.30
N ASP A 3 -20.33 31.80 -20.94
CA ASP A 3 -18.98 31.30 -21.12
C ASP A 3 -18.83 29.96 -20.39
N ARG A 4 -18.52 28.93 -21.17
CA ARG A 4 -18.20 27.59 -20.70
C ARG A 4 -16.81 27.67 -20.07
N PRO A 5 -16.63 27.30 -18.78
CA PRO A 5 -15.33 27.37 -18.15
C PRO A 5 -14.36 26.45 -18.89
N THR A 6 -13.30 27.05 -19.43
CA THR A 6 -12.14 26.36 -19.98
C THR A 6 -11.46 25.63 -18.82
N ILE A 7 -11.56 24.30 -18.79
CA ILE A 7 -10.78 23.48 -17.88
C ILE A 7 -9.33 23.59 -18.35
N ASP A 8 -8.50 24.26 -17.54
CA ASP A 8 -7.05 24.32 -17.73
C ASP A 8 -6.48 22.92 -17.50
N ASN A 9 -6.20 22.22 -18.60
CA ASN A 9 -5.59 20.89 -18.64
C ASN A 9 -4.09 21.00 -18.35
N GLN A 10 -3.74 21.43 -17.15
CA GLN A 10 -2.34 21.55 -16.75
C GLN A 10 -1.75 20.14 -16.50
N LYS A 11 -1.29 19.56 -17.62
CA LYS A 11 -0.40 18.39 -17.80
C LYS A 11 -0.93 17.02 -17.37
N VAL A 12 -1.89 16.50 -18.12
CA VAL A 12 -1.77 15.08 -18.51
C VAL A 12 -0.60 14.99 -19.49
N SER A 13 0.50 14.38 -19.09
CA SER A 13 1.63 14.10 -19.98
C SER A 13 1.14 13.24 -21.14
N ARG A 14 0.95 13.84 -22.32
CA ARG A 14 0.58 13.13 -23.55
C ARG A 14 1.83 12.52 -24.13
N PHE A 15 1.89 11.20 -24.17
CA PHE A 15 2.97 10.46 -24.84
C PHE A 15 2.56 10.24 -26.29
N GLN A 16 3.30 10.83 -27.23
CA GLN A 16 2.99 10.72 -28.66
C GLN A 16 3.70 9.52 -29.29
N CYS A 17 2.98 8.79 -30.13
CA CYS A 17 3.52 7.67 -30.88
C CYS A 17 4.53 8.12 -31.93
N GLU A 18 5.75 7.60 -31.87
CA GLU A 18 6.81 7.89 -32.87
C GLU A 18 6.45 7.41 -34.28
N ASN A 19 5.54 6.44 -34.42
CA ASN A 19 5.14 5.90 -35.71
C ASN A 19 3.98 6.66 -36.37
N CYS A 20 3.00 7.12 -35.61
CA CYS A 20 1.76 7.72 -36.19
C CYS A 20 1.30 9.02 -35.53
N GLY A 21 1.97 9.50 -34.48
CA GLY A 21 1.64 10.74 -33.77
C GLY A 21 0.41 10.68 -32.85
N ALA A 22 -0.29 9.55 -32.78
CA ALA A 22 -1.42 9.36 -31.87
C ALA A 22 -0.97 9.31 -30.40
N ASP A 23 -1.88 9.64 -29.48
CA ASP A 23 -1.63 9.49 -28.05
C ASP A 23 -1.44 8.00 -27.68
N MET A 24 -0.52 7.74 -26.76
CA MET A 24 -0.21 6.43 -26.23
C MET A 24 -0.57 6.34 -24.75
N GLY A 25 -1.01 5.15 -24.35
CA GLY A 25 -1.26 4.80 -22.95
C GLY A 25 -0.29 3.73 -22.48
N PHE A 26 0.01 3.70 -21.19
CA PHE A 26 0.76 2.58 -20.62
C PHE A 26 -0.09 1.31 -20.66
N ASP A 27 0.50 0.22 -21.12
CA ASP A 27 -0.08 -1.11 -21.20
C ASP A 27 0.84 -2.10 -20.48
N ALA A 28 0.32 -2.67 -19.39
CA ALA A 28 1.05 -3.61 -18.55
C ALA A 28 1.40 -4.91 -19.29
N ALA A 29 0.55 -5.36 -20.23
CA ALA A 29 0.82 -6.56 -21.02
C ALA A 29 1.93 -6.32 -22.04
N ALA A 30 1.96 -5.12 -22.64
CA ALA A 30 3.03 -4.71 -23.54
C ALA A 30 4.33 -4.33 -22.80
N GLY A 31 4.26 -4.10 -21.48
CA GLY A 31 5.38 -3.65 -20.66
C GLY A 31 5.86 -2.24 -21.01
N GLY A 32 4.99 -1.42 -21.59
CA GLY A 32 5.39 -0.14 -22.18
C GLY A 32 4.21 0.71 -22.62
N LEU A 33 4.50 1.76 -23.38
CA LEU A 33 3.48 2.58 -24.01
C LEU A 33 2.97 1.86 -25.25
N HIS A 34 1.66 1.64 -25.34
CA HIS A 34 1.01 1.00 -26.49
C HIS A 34 0.10 2.00 -27.20
N CYS A 35 0.27 2.11 -28.52
CA CYS A 35 -0.56 2.94 -29.38
C CYS A 35 -1.80 2.17 -29.84
N GLN A 36 -2.97 2.55 -29.32
CA GLN A 36 -4.25 1.93 -29.67
C GLN A 36 -4.66 2.15 -31.15
N TYR A 37 -4.01 3.09 -31.85
CA TYR A 37 -4.34 3.41 -33.24
C TYR A 37 -3.57 2.55 -34.25
N CYS A 38 -2.25 2.42 -34.09
CA CYS A 38 -1.40 1.71 -35.06
C CYS A 38 -0.74 0.43 -34.50
N GLY A 39 -0.92 0.14 -33.21
CA GLY A 39 -0.34 -1.05 -32.55
C GLY A 39 1.14 -0.93 -32.20
N HIS A 40 1.78 0.22 -32.45
CA HIS A 40 3.18 0.42 -32.08
C HIS A 40 3.35 0.39 -30.55
N VAL A 41 4.42 -0.27 -30.09
CA VAL A 41 4.79 -0.37 -28.67
C VAL A 41 6.15 0.30 -28.47
N GLN A 42 6.22 1.19 -27.49
CA GLN A 42 7.44 1.85 -27.06
C GLN A 42 7.79 1.42 -25.65
N ALA A 43 9.05 1.00 -25.45
CA ALA A 43 9.53 0.62 -24.13
C ALA A 43 9.64 1.86 -23.22
N VAL A 44 9.21 1.71 -21.96
CA VAL A 44 9.51 2.70 -20.92
C VAL A 44 10.90 2.35 -20.37
N SER A 45 11.94 2.99 -20.90
CA SER A 45 13.31 2.73 -20.44
C SER A 45 13.62 3.50 -19.17
N PHE A 46 14.04 2.78 -18.12
CA PHE A 46 14.73 3.38 -16.97
C PHE A 46 16.23 3.20 -17.18
N THR A 47 16.97 4.31 -17.29
CA THR A 47 18.43 4.31 -17.47
C THR A 47 19.18 4.58 -16.16
N GLY A 48 18.48 4.67 -15.03
CA GLY A 48 19.08 4.92 -13.72
C GLY A 48 19.54 3.63 -13.04
N THR A 49 20.38 3.78 -12.03
CA THR A 49 20.70 2.74 -11.05
C THR A 49 19.94 3.04 -9.76
N VAL A 50 19.38 2.01 -9.13
CA VAL A 50 18.87 2.14 -7.76
C VAL A 50 20.09 2.14 -6.85
N GLU A 51 20.45 3.32 -6.34
CA GLU A 51 21.59 3.47 -5.44
C GLU A 51 21.15 3.36 -4.00
N GLU A 52 21.77 2.45 -3.27
CA GLU A 52 21.67 2.39 -1.82
C GLU A 52 22.35 3.60 -1.19
N ARG A 53 21.71 4.17 -0.17
CA ARG A 53 22.20 5.34 0.56
C ARG A 53 22.49 4.96 2.00
N SER A 54 23.54 5.54 2.59
CA SER A 54 23.75 5.41 4.05
C SER A 54 22.54 5.93 4.79
N TYR A 55 22.00 5.11 5.68
CA TYR A 55 20.87 5.48 6.52
C TYR A 55 21.24 6.65 7.45
N GLU A 56 22.44 6.63 8.03
CA GLU A 56 22.94 7.65 8.95
C GLU A 56 23.08 9.00 8.24
N GLU A 57 23.75 9.04 7.08
CA GLU A 57 23.87 10.25 6.27
C GLU A 57 22.49 10.78 5.88
N PHE A 58 21.60 9.88 5.46
CA PHE A 58 20.26 10.23 5.04
C PHE A 58 19.42 10.85 6.16
N ILE A 59 19.42 10.26 7.37
CA ILE A 59 18.68 10.78 8.53
C ILE A 59 19.34 12.04 9.09
N SER A 60 20.67 12.17 9.01
CA SER A 60 21.38 13.38 9.45
C SER A 60 20.96 14.64 8.68
N ALA A 61 20.52 14.48 7.42
CA ALA A 61 19.96 15.57 6.62
C ALA A 61 18.57 16.05 7.12
N GLY A 62 17.91 15.25 7.96
CA GLY A 62 16.63 15.57 8.60
C GLY A 62 15.53 15.91 7.59
N THR A 63 14.78 16.97 7.86
CA THR A 63 13.66 17.42 7.02
C THR A 63 14.08 17.93 5.63
N ARG A 64 15.37 18.16 5.37
CA ARG A 64 15.87 18.60 4.05
C ARG A 64 15.66 17.55 2.95
N SER A 65 15.52 16.28 3.34
CA SER A 65 15.28 15.17 2.42
C SER A 65 13.80 14.96 2.10
N LEU A 66 12.89 15.68 2.78
CA LEU A 66 11.46 15.54 2.57
C LEU A 66 10.99 16.53 1.50
N THR A 67 10.24 16.02 0.53
CA THR A 67 9.65 16.81 -0.55
C THR A 67 8.18 16.45 -0.73
N PRO A 68 7.32 17.42 -1.10
CA PRO A 68 5.97 17.10 -1.57
C PRO A 68 6.04 16.20 -2.82
N MET A 69 5.16 15.22 -2.93
CA MET A 69 5.10 14.32 -4.10
C MET A 69 4.80 15.08 -5.40
N ALA A 70 4.04 16.17 -5.31
CA ALA A 70 3.80 17.10 -6.40
C ALA A 70 3.63 18.51 -5.81
N VAL A 71 3.91 19.54 -6.63
CA VAL A 71 3.89 20.96 -6.23
C VAL A 71 2.53 21.38 -5.65
N GLU A 72 1.44 20.78 -6.15
CA GLU A 72 0.07 21.06 -5.74
C GLU A 72 -0.63 19.83 -5.13
N ALA A 73 0.17 18.87 -4.63
CA ALA A 73 -0.39 17.70 -3.95
C ALA A 73 -1.16 18.16 -2.71
N MET A 74 -2.43 17.81 -2.69
CA MET A 74 -3.29 17.93 -1.53
C MET A 74 -3.52 16.55 -0.94
N GLN A 75 -3.74 16.49 0.38
CA GLN A 75 -4.07 15.24 1.05
C GLN A 75 -5.34 15.36 1.89
N VAL A 76 -6.03 14.23 2.02
CA VAL A 76 -7.21 14.09 2.86
C VAL A 76 -7.14 12.76 3.60
N GLN A 77 -7.50 12.78 4.88
CA GLN A 77 -7.65 11.56 5.64
C GLN A 77 -9.07 11.02 5.47
N CYS A 78 -9.20 9.76 5.06
CA CYS A 78 -10.49 9.11 4.95
C CYS A 78 -11.10 8.88 6.34
N SER A 79 -12.28 9.44 6.59
CA SER A 79 -13.00 9.27 7.86
C SER A 79 -13.45 7.84 8.15
N SER A 80 -13.51 6.98 7.12
CA SER A 80 -13.99 5.59 7.26
C SER A 80 -12.88 4.61 7.62
N CYS A 81 -11.69 4.73 7.03
CA CYS A 81 -10.60 3.76 7.22
C CYS A 81 -9.29 4.38 7.74
N GLY A 82 -9.20 5.71 7.84
CA GLY A 82 -8.01 6.42 8.30
C GLY A 82 -6.89 6.59 7.27
N ALA A 83 -7.03 6.04 6.06
CA ALA A 83 -6.04 6.18 5.00
C ALA A 83 -5.85 7.64 4.58
N VAL A 84 -4.61 8.04 4.30
CA VAL A 84 -4.28 9.34 3.71
C VAL A 84 -4.25 9.18 2.19
N VAL A 85 -5.09 9.94 1.50
CA VAL A 85 -5.21 9.92 0.04
C VAL A 85 -4.69 11.24 -0.51
N ASN A 86 -3.79 11.18 -1.49
CA ASN A 86 -3.26 12.35 -2.19
C ASN A 86 -4.05 12.59 -3.48
N PHE A 87 -4.25 13.85 -3.83
CA PHE A 87 -4.93 14.30 -5.06
C PHE A 87 -4.35 15.64 -5.51
N THR A 88 -4.58 15.99 -6.76
CA THR A 88 -4.16 17.26 -7.34
C THR A 88 -5.41 18.00 -7.82
N PRO A 89 -5.51 19.33 -7.61
CA PRO A 89 -6.59 20.12 -8.21
C PRO A 89 -6.74 19.84 -9.71
N PRO A 90 -7.96 19.89 -10.28
CA PRO A 90 -9.20 20.43 -9.71
C PRO A 90 -10.09 19.40 -8.98
N GLU A 91 -9.60 18.20 -8.67
CA GLU A 91 -10.40 17.16 -8.03
C GLU A 91 -10.87 17.58 -6.62
N THR A 92 -12.17 17.84 -6.45
CA THR A 92 -12.79 18.23 -5.15
C THR A 92 -13.51 17.07 -4.46
N ALA A 93 -13.66 15.95 -5.15
CA ALA A 93 -14.22 14.73 -4.61
C ALA A 93 -13.50 13.51 -5.18
N ALA A 94 -13.20 12.55 -4.32
CA ALA A 94 -12.50 11.32 -4.70
C ALA A 94 -13.21 10.09 -4.11
N VAL A 95 -12.95 8.92 -4.69
CA VAL A 95 -13.27 7.64 -4.06
C VAL A 95 -12.01 7.14 -3.38
N CYS A 96 -12.09 6.80 -2.10
CA CYS A 96 -10.96 6.22 -1.39
C CYS A 96 -10.56 4.90 -2.04
N ALA A 97 -9.36 4.83 -2.62
CA ALA A 97 -8.87 3.62 -3.27
C ALA A 97 -8.68 2.42 -2.32
N PHE A 98 -8.67 2.68 -1.00
CA PHE A 98 -8.50 1.64 0.02
C PHE A 98 -9.81 1.00 0.46
N CYS A 99 -10.87 1.80 0.70
CA CYS A 99 -12.14 1.28 1.24
C CYS A 99 -13.38 1.61 0.39
N GLY A 100 -13.23 2.36 -0.70
CA GLY A 100 -14.33 2.76 -1.58
C GLY A 100 -15.22 3.88 -1.05
N ASN A 101 -14.94 4.44 0.13
CA ASN A 101 -15.73 5.54 0.66
C ASN A 101 -15.55 6.82 -0.17
N ARG A 102 -16.63 7.57 -0.39
CA ARG A 102 -16.56 8.87 -1.07
C ARG A 102 -15.98 9.91 -0.12
N ILE A 103 -15.00 10.64 -0.60
CA ILE A 103 -14.34 11.71 0.12
C ILE A 103 -14.73 13.03 -0.55
N VAL A 104 -15.31 13.93 0.23
CA VAL A 104 -15.46 15.34 -0.15
C VAL A 104 -14.26 16.07 0.42
N ALA A 105 -13.48 16.71 -0.45
CA ALA A 105 -12.21 17.28 -0.04
C ALA A 105 -12.45 18.47 0.92
N GLN A 106 -11.92 18.37 2.13
CA GLN A 106 -11.33 19.50 2.85
C GLN A 106 -9.81 19.30 2.77
N PRO A 107 -9.22 19.51 1.58
CA PRO A 107 -7.82 19.24 1.37
C PRO A 107 -6.98 20.12 2.29
N LYS A 108 -5.94 19.55 2.89
CA LYS A 108 -4.77 20.34 3.27
C LYS A 108 -3.65 20.11 2.25
N ALA A 109 -2.66 21.00 2.23
CA ALA A 109 -1.41 20.73 1.54
C ALA A 109 -0.85 19.37 2.01
N ALA A 110 -0.36 18.55 1.08
CA ALA A 110 0.23 17.27 1.42
C ALA A 110 1.44 17.47 2.34
N ASP A 111 1.54 16.61 3.36
CA ASP A 111 2.71 16.58 4.22
C ASP A 111 3.91 16.13 3.38
N PRO A 112 5.09 16.73 3.57
CA PRO A 112 6.26 16.35 2.79
C PRO A 112 6.66 14.92 3.17
N ILE A 113 6.95 14.10 2.16
CA ILE A 113 7.38 12.71 2.35
C ILE A 113 8.80 12.53 1.82
N LEU A 114 9.41 11.39 2.11
CA LEU A 114 10.62 10.99 1.41
C LEU A 114 10.24 10.55 -0.01
N ALA A 115 10.50 11.36 -1.02
CA ALA A 115 10.20 10.96 -2.40
C ALA A 115 10.90 9.63 -2.76
N PRO A 116 10.18 8.62 -3.28
CA PRO A 116 10.80 7.41 -3.80
C PRO A 116 11.78 7.72 -4.95
N ASN A 117 12.86 6.95 -5.05
CA ASN A 117 13.86 7.12 -6.11
C ASN A 117 13.41 6.59 -7.48
N GLY A 118 12.26 5.93 -7.55
CA GLY A 118 11.72 5.40 -8.78
C GLY A 118 10.27 4.94 -8.64
N VAL A 119 9.67 4.63 -9.77
CA VAL A 119 8.33 4.06 -9.88
C VAL A 119 8.44 2.77 -10.66
N LEU A 120 7.85 1.70 -10.13
CA LEU A 120 7.80 0.42 -10.83
C LEU A 120 6.61 0.41 -11.79
N PRO A 121 6.81 0.04 -13.06
CA PRO A 121 5.69 -0.11 -13.99
C PRO A 121 4.79 -1.28 -13.56
N PHE A 122 3.49 -1.15 -13.82
CA PHE A 122 2.56 -2.25 -13.60
C PHE A 122 2.87 -3.41 -14.55
N LEU A 123 2.96 -4.62 -14.01
CA LEU A 123 3.13 -5.87 -14.78
C LEU A 123 1.84 -6.69 -14.85
N VAL A 124 0.93 -6.49 -13.90
CA VAL A 124 -0.34 -7.21 -13.83
C VAL A 124 -1.40 -6.36 -14.53
N THR A 125 -2.05 -6.93 -15.54
CA THR A 125 -3.15 -6.25 -16.22
C THR A 125 -4.38 -6.18 -15.31
N GLN A 126 -5.28 -5.24 -15.58
CA GLN A 126 -6.58 -5.18 -14.89
C GLN A 126 -7.33 -6.51 -14.97
N ARG A 127 -7.29 -7.16 -16.14
CA ARG A 127 -7.94 -8.45 -16.37
C ARG A 127 -7.33 -9.54 -15.48
N ASP A 128 -6.01 -9.60 -15.41
CA ASP A 128 -5.31 -10.59 -14.58
C ASP A 128 -5.56 -10.35 -13.10
N ALA A 129 -5.55 -9.09 -12.66
CA ALA A 129 -5.89 -8.71 -11.29
C ALA A 129 -7.28 -9.23 -10.88
N VAL A 130 -8.29 -9.06 -11.73
CA VAL A 130 -9.65 -9.58 -11.51
C VAL A 130 -9.67 -11.10 -11.42
N VAL A 131 -8.95 -11.78 -12.31
CA VAL A 131 -8.88 -13.26 -12.31
C VAL A 131 -8.22 -13.78 -11.02
N HIS A 132 -7.09 -13.19 -10.62
CA HIS A 132 -6.38 -13.55 -9.41
C HIS A 132 -7.21 -13.28 -8.15
N PHE A 133 -7.87 -12.12 -8.09
CA PHE A 133 -8.73 -11.74 -6.98
C PHE A 133 -9.93 -12.70 -6.83
N ASN A 134 -10.62 -13.02 -7.92
CA ASN A 134 -11.74 -13.97 -7.90
C ASN A 134 -11.31 -15.38 -7.51
N ARG A 135 -10.14 -15.83 -7.98
CA ARG A 135 -9.58 -17.13 -7.57
C ARG A 135 -9.30 -17.17 -6.07
N TRP A 136 -8.69 -16.12 -5.53
CA TRP A 136 -8.42 -16.00 -4.10
C TRP A 136 -9.73 -15.99 -3.29
N LEU A 137 -10.71 -15.17 -3.67
CA LEU A 137 -12.03 -15.17 -3.03
C LEU A 137 -12.72 -16.53 -3.05
N GLY A 138 -12.58 -17.29 -4.13
CA GLY A 138 -13.11 -18.66 -4.24
C GLY A 138 -12.48 -19.65 -3.26
N SER A 139 -11.26 -19.39 -2.78
CA SER A 139 -10.55 -20.24 -1.82
C SER A 139 -10.96 -20.01 -0.36
N LEU A 140 -11.66 -18.92 -0.07
CA LEU A 140 -12.06 -18.55 1.28
C LEU A 140 -13.35 -19.25 1.70
N TRP A 141 -13.24 -20.32 2.49
CA TRP A 141 -14.39 -21.12 2.94
C TRP A 141 -15.42 -20.32 3.76
N PHE A 142 -14.96 -19.34 4.54
CA PHE A 142 -15.82 -18.49 5.39
C PHE A 142 -16.11 -17.10 4.81
N ALA A 143 -15.82 -16.86 3.53
CA ALA A 143 -16.11 -15.58 2.92
C ALA A 143 -17.64 -15.36 2.80
N PRO A 144 -18.17 -14.21 3.24
CA PRO A 144 -19.58 -13.86 3.03
C PRO A 144 -19.93 -13.88 1.53
N SER A 145 -21.10 -14.42 1.17
CA SER A 145 -21.53 -14.50 -0.24
C SER A 145 -21.52 -13.14 -0.95
N LYS A 146 -21.83 -12.06 -0.21
CA LYS A 146 -21.79 -10.67 -0.71
C LYS A 146 -20.39 -10.19 -1.11
N LEU A 147 -19.33 -10.77 -0.54
CA LEU A 147 -17.94 -10.41 -0.88
C LEU A 147 -17.60 -10.78 -2.33
N LYS A 148 -18.24 -11.81 -2.88
CA LYS A 148 -18.06 -12.21 -4.29
C LYS A 148 -18.55 -11.13 -5.27
N HIS A 149 -19.47 -10.25 -4.86
CA HIS A 149 -19.97 -9.12 -5.66
C HIS A 149 -19.11 -7.83 -5.53
N LEU A 150 -18.05 -7.86 -4.70
CA LEU A 150 -17.06 -6.79 -4.67
C LEU A 150 -15.96 -7.00 -5.73
N ALA A 151 -15.92 -8.17 -6.37
CA ALA A 151 -14.94 -8.55 -7.39
C ALA A 151 -15.29 -8.11 -8.81
N ASP A 152 -16.16 -7.12 -8.97
CA ASP A 152 -16.44 -6.52 -10.28
C ASP A 152 -15.19 -5.81 -10.80
N ALA A 153 -14.89 -5.99 -12.09
CA ALA A 153 -13.67 -5.48 -12.70
C ALA A 153 -13.49 -3.96 -12.56
N ASP A 154 -14.60 -3.21 -12.56
CA ASP A 154 -14.60 -1.75 -12.48
C ASP A 154 -14.33 -1.21 -11.06
N LYS A 155 -14.30 -2.09 -10.04
CA LYS A 155 -14.06 -1.71 -8.65
C LYS A 155 -12.62 -1.89 -8.22
N LEU A 156 -11.81 -2.65 -8.97
CA LEU A 156 -10.38 -2.75 -8.72
C LEU A 156 -9.69 -1.55 -9.36
N VAL A 157 -8.99 -0.77 -8.54
CA VAL A 157 -8.24 0.41 -8.98
C VAL A 157 -6.75 0.19 -8.74
N SER A 158 -5.93 0.63 -9.68
CA SER A 158 -4.48 0.64 -9.53
C SER A 158 -4.05 1.83 -8.66
N ILE A 159 -3.20 1.58 -7.66
CA ILE A 159 -2.59 2.62 -6.85
C ILE A 159 -1.08 2.43 -6.77
N TYR A 160 -0.35 3.54 -6.67
CA TYR A 160 1.05 3.53 -6.26
C TYR A 160 1.14 3.71 -4.76
N ILE A 161 1.82 2.78 -4.08
CA ILE A 161 2.13 2.87 -2.67
C ILE A 161 3.62 3.15 -2.56
N PRO A 162 4.04 4.31 -2.02
CA PRO A 162 5.45 4.55 -1.75
C PRO A 162 5.92 3.61 -0.64
N TYR A 163 7.08 2.99 -0.83
CA TYR A 163 7.75 2.18 0.19
C TYR A 163 9.24 2.45 0.15
N TRP A 164 9.89 2.29 1.29
CA TRP A 164 11.33 2.44 1.46
C TRP A 164 11.86 1.17 2.08
N THR A 165 12.97 0.69 1.54
CA THR A 165 13.71 -0.44 2.07
C THR A 165 14.94 0.10 2.78
N TYR A 166 15.32 -0.56 3.87
CA TYR A 166 16.54 -0.30 4.61
C TYR A 166 17.11 -1.64 5.04
N ASP A 167 18.43 -1.75 5.01
CA ASP A 167 19.11 -2.91 5.56
C ASP A 167 19.38 -2.70 7.05
N ALA A 168 19.19 -3.76 7.82
CA ALA A 168 19.42 -3.73 9.25
C ALA A 168 20.29 -4.93 9.66
N ALA A 169 21.52 -4.65 10.09
CA ALA A 169 22.39 -5.63 10.72
C ALA A 169 22.15 -5.63 12.23
N THR A 170 21.20 -6.45 12.71
CA THR A 170 20.82 -6.50 14.13
C THR A 170 21.45 -7.70 14.83
N GLY A 171 22.08 -7.47 15.98
CA GLY A 171 22.43 -8.51 16.95
C GLY A 171 21.49 -8.45 18.15
N SER A 172 21.13 -9.59 18.73
CA SER A 172 20.35 -9.63 19.97
C SER A 172 20.84 -10.77 20.84
N ASP A 173 21.35 -10.44 22.02
CA ASP A 173 21.64 -11.39 23.07
C ASP A 173 20.39 -11.57 23.92
N TYR A 174 19.96 -12.81 24.11
CA TYR A 174 18.87 -13.12 25.04
C TYR A 174 19.26 -14.26 25.95
N THR A 175 18.83 -14.19 27.20
CA THR A 175 18.87 -15.31 28.15
C THR A 175 17.43 -15.62 28.54
N GLY A 176 17.01 -16.87 28.35
CA GLY A 176 15.67 -17.34 28.70
C GLY A 176 15.75 -18.49 29.70
N GLN A 177 14.75 -18.58 30.57
CA GLN A 177 14.46 -19.75 31.38
C GLN A 177 13.09 -20.30 30.98
N ARG A 178 12.92 -21.63 31.02
CA ARG A 178 11.64 -22.28 30.69
C ARG A 178 11.06 -22.93 31.93
N GLY A 179 10.02 -22.31 32.47
CA GLY A 179 9.16 -22.92 33.47
C GLY A 179 8.32 -24.06 32.89
N GLU A 180 8.46 -25.27 33.43
CA GLU A 180 7.50 -26.37 33.22
C GLU A 180 6.52 -26.47 34.39
N ASN A 181 5.22 -26.37 34.08
CA ASN A 181 4.17 -26.62 35.06
C ASN A 181 4.05 -28.12 35.30
N TYR A 182 4.10 -28.52 36.58
CA TYR A 182 3.80 -29.88 37.01
C TYR A 182 2.89 -29.86 38.24
N GLN A 183 2.05 -30.89 38.37
CA GLN A 183 1.16 -31.02 39.51
C GLN A 183 1.75 -31.96 40.55
N VAL A 184 1.68 -31.57 41.82
CA VAL A 184 2.04 -32.42 42.96
C VAL A 184 0.92 -32.44 43.98
N THR A 185 0.75 -33.59 44.62
CA THR A 185 -0.16 -33.74 45.75
C THR A 185 0.61 -33.44 47.04
N GLU A 186 0.13 -32.48 47.82
CA GLU A 186 0.71 -32.11 49.10
C GLU A 186 -0.25 -32.43 50.24
N SER A 187 0.28 -32.98 51.33
CA SER A 187 -0.47 -33.19 52.57
C SER A 187 -0.45 -31.92 53.43
N TYR A 188 -1.58 -31.56 54.01
CA TYR A 188 -1.68 -30.49 55.01
C TYR A 188 -2.60 -30.91 56.16
N VAL A 189 -2.40 -30.35 57.34
CA VAL A 189 -3.22 -30.66 58.52
C VAL A 189 -4.33 -29.61 58.65
N GLN A 190 -5.57 -30.06 58.76
CA GLN A 190 -6.73 -29.22 59.03
C GLN A 190 -7.60 -29.88 60.10
N ASN A 191 -7.86 -29.18 61.19
CA ASN A 191 -8.62 -29.69 62.35
C ASN A 191 -8.07 -31.01 62.91
N GLY A 192 -6.74 -31.14 62.99
CA GLY A 192 -6.08 -32.34 63.50
C GLY A 192 -6.11 -33.56 62.55
N GLN A 193 -6.69 -33.42 61.35
CA GLN A 193 -6.71 -34.47 60.33
C GLN A 193 -5.81 -34.11 59.13
N THR A 194 -5.06 -35.10 58.63
CA THR A 194 -4.24 -34.95 57.41
C THR A 194 -5.14 -35.01 56.17
N LYS A 195 -5.09 -33.98 55.33
CA LYS A 195 -5.79 -33.87 54.04
C LYS A 195 -4.79 -33.68 52.91
N TYR A 196 -5.23 -33.93 51.68
CA TYR A 196 -4.40 -33.78 50.47
C TYR A 196 -5.00 -32.76 49.52
N ARG A 197 -4.16 -31.97 48.85
CA ARG A 197 -4.57 -31.08 47.75
C ARG A 197 -3.59 -31.19 46.59
N THR A 198 -4.09 -30.98 45.38
CA THR A 198 -3.24 -30.85 44.19
C THR A 198 -2.83 -29.39 44.04
N VAL A 199 -1.53 -29.13 43.90
CA VAL A 199 -0.98 -27.81 43.62
C VAL A 199 -0.14 -27.83 42.35
N THR A 200 -0.23 -26.77 41.56
CA THR A 200 0.63 -26.55 40.39
C THR A 200 1.94 -25.91 40.85
N LYS A 201 3.07 -26.53 40.52
CA LYS A 201 4.42 -25.98 40.72
C LYS A 201 5.07 -25.71 39.37
N ILE A 202 6.01 -24.77 39.37
CA ILE A 202 6.82 -24.41 38.21
C ILE A 202 8.23 -24.91 38.45
N ARG A 203 8.78 -25.67 37.49
CA ARG A 203 10.20 -26.02 37.42
C ARG A 203 10.86 -25.09 36.41
N TRP A 204 11.62 -24.11 36.89
CA TRP A 204 12.33 -23.12 36.06
C TRP A 204 13.57 -23.71 35.38
#